data_AF-A0A2W5AR03-F1
#
_entry.id   AF-A0A2W5AR03-F1
#
_cell.length_a   1.000
_cell.length_b   1.000
_cell.length_c   1.000
_cell.angle_alpha   90.00
_cell.angle_beta   90.00
_cell.angle_gamma   90.00
#
_symmetry.space_group_name_H-M   'P 1'
#
loop_
_entity.id
_entity.type
_entity.pdbx_description
1 polymer ?
#
loop_
_entity_poly.entity_id
_entity_poly.type
_entity_poly.pdbx_seq_one_letter_code
_entity_poly.pdbx_strand_id
1 'polypeptide(L)'
;MKTSGYGLYPHALISLPALVMATSCVPADPPAAIARAQPERNSRALLQRMALHVPDDISAKAALPIADAVFAGTVPAVAPPFLTTAQSSDDASRAAECLTAAVYYEARSQSVEGQRAVAQVVLNRVRDRAFPNSVCGVVYQGAERRTGCQFSFTCDGSMNRPRELGAWDRARTVAAAALGGSVYAPVGAATSFHTTSILPWWASSLARITTVGAHVFYRWQGALERALTFRQAYAGVEPGVRGFSLAGGNGAAAVAAQVAGVSVHYGNREAVADLSEAPIGTPHGVTVHRGVPRSGSTIAGAAVVQTRLVSGVRVHVGGRVAALLDGGESVDAVVSDET
;
A
#
# COMPACT_ATOMS: atom_id res chain seq x y z
N MET A 1 -14.32 32.61 -100.85
CA MET A 1 -15.03 33.90 -100.66
C MET A 1 -16.45 33.62 -100.18
N LYS A 2 -16.94 34.49 -99.30
CA LYS A 2 -18.23 34.52 -98.57
C LYS A 2 -19.46 34.13 -99.41
N THR A 3 -20.50 33.57 -98.77
CA THR A 3 -21.76 34.27 -98.37
C THR A 3 -22.78 33.34 -97.71
N SER A 4 -23.51 33.90 -96.71
CA SER A 4 -24.89 33.61 -96.25
C SER A 4 -25.22 32.19 -95.73
N GLY A 5 -25.98 31.98 -94.66
CA GLY A 5 -26.96 32.79 -93.93
C GLY A 5 -28.11 31.85 -93.47
N TYR A 6 -28.87 32.25 -92.45
CA TYR A 6 -30.10 31.62 -91.90
C TYR A 6 -29.88 30.33 -91.05
N GLY A 7 -30.55 30.04 -89.93
CA GLY A 7 -31.63 30.67 -89.18
C GLY A 7 -32.17 29.67 -88.12
N LEU A 8 -32.83 30.20 -87.06
CA LEU A 8 -33.86 29.60 -86.17
C LEU A 8 -33.51 28.32 -85.36
N TYR A 9 -33.55 28.28 -84.03
CA TYR A 9 -34.69 28.04 -83.10
C TYR A 9 -34.09 27.68 -81.70
N PRO A 10 -34.84 27.39 -80.62
CA PRO A 10 -35.98 28.07 -79.99
C PRO A 10 -35.74 28.30 -78.46
N HIS A 11 -36.73 28.91 -77.81
CA HIS A 11 -36.85 29.25 -76.39
C HIS A 11 -36.32 28.21 -75.38
N ALA A 12 -35.34 28.60 -74.57
CA ALA A 12 -34.98 27.90 -73.35
C ALA A 12 -35.94 28.32 -72.21
N LEU A 13 -36.81 27.40 -71.80
CA LEU A 13 -37.64 27.52 -70.60
C LEU A 13 -36.74 27.43 -69.36
N ILE A 14 -36.64 28.52 -68.61
CA ILE A 14 -36.01 28.55 -67.28
C ILE A 14 -37.05 28.02 -66.29
N SER A 15 -36.88 26.77 -65.82
CA SER A 15 -37.61 26.24 -64.67
C SER A 15 -36.92 26.70 -63.38
N LEU A 16 -37.58 27.60 -62.64
CA LEU A 16 -37.23 27.95 -61.27
C LEU A 16 -37.67 26.79 -60.34
N PRO A 17 -36.76 26.11 -59.61
CA PRO A 17 -37.19 25.18 -58.59
C PRO A 17 -37.77 25.97 -57.40
N ALA A 18 -39.05 25.75 -57.12
CA ALA A 18 -39.72 26.26 -55.93
C ALA A 18 -39.09 25.62 -54.68
N LEU A 19 -38.38 26.41 -53.90
CA LEU A 19 -37.77 26.01 -52.63
C LEU A 19 -38.88 25.91 -51.57
N VAL A 20 -39.38 24.69 -51.35
CA VAL A 20 -40.32 24.41 -50.26
C VAL A 20 -39.54 24.40 -48.94
N MET A 21 -39.62 25.51 -48.19
CA MET A 21 -39.13 25.57 -46.81
C MET A 21 -40.14 24.87 -45.90
N ALA A 22 -39.91 23.59 -45.63
CA ALA A 22 -40.64 22.87 -44.59
C ALA A 22 -40.15 23.36 -43.22
N THR A 23 -40.91 24.22 -42.57
CA THR A 23 -40.72 24.58 -41.16
C THR A 23 -41.05 23.37 -40.28
N SER A 24 -40.01 22.57 -40.02
CA SER A 24 -40.06 21.46 -39.08
C SER A 24 -40.25 21.99 -37.66
N CYS A 25 -41.47 21.91 -37.13
CA CYS A 25 -41.74 22.12 -35.71
C CYS A 25 -41.41 20.83 -34.95
N VAL A 26 -40.12 20.47 -34.89
CA VAL A 26 -39.64 19.47 -33.93
C VAL A 26 -39.35 20.22 -32.63
N PRO A 27 -40.01 19.89 -31.51
CA PRO A 27 -39.61 20.42 -30.21
C PRO A 27 -38.15 20.07 -30.00
N ALA A 28 -37.29 21.08 -29.82
CA ALA A 28 -35.93 20.82 -29.39
C ALA A 28 -36.01 20.23 -27.99
N ASP A 29 -35.66 18.95 -27.84
CA ASP A 29 -35.47 18.35 -26.52
C ASP A 29 -34.49 19.25 -25.75
N PRO A 30 -34.83 19.68 -24.53
CA PRO A 30 -33.84 20.36 -23.70
C PRO A 30 -32.62 19.44 -23.61
N PRO A 31 -31.39 19.97 -23.72
CA PRO A 31 -30.20 19.13 -23.60
C PRO A 31 -30.33 18.35 -22.30
N ALA A 32 -30.31 17.01 -22.41
CA ALA A 32 -30.46 16.12 -21.27
C ALA A 32 -29.54 16.64 -20.17
N ALA A 33 -30.14 17.11 -19.07
CA ALA A 33 -29.37 17.57 -17.93
C ALA A 33 -28.41 16.43 -17.59
N ILE A 34 -27.09 16.69 -17.64
CA ILE A 34 -26.08 15.71 -17.26
C ILE A 34 -26.47 15.28 -15.85
N ALA A 35 -27.07 14.10 -15.74
CA ALA A 35 -27.64 13.64 -14.49
C ALA A 35 -26.48 13.57 -13.51
N ARG A 36 -26.45 14.49 -12.54
CA ARG A 36 -25.42 14.49 -11.51
C ARG A 36 -25.44 13.10 -10.88
N ALA A 37 -24.31 12.40 -10.92
CA ALA A 37 -24.20 11.06 -10.35
C ALA A 37 -24.70 11.10 -8.90
N GLN A 38 -25.89 10.53 -8.67
CA GLN A 38 -26.49 10.55 -7.35
C GLN A 38 -25.67 9.63 -6.42
N PRO A 39 -25.42 10.05 -5.17
CA PRO A 39 -24.69 9.23 -4.22
C PRO A 39 -25.47 7.93 -3.94
N GLU A 40 -24.81 6.80 -4.11
CA GLU A 40 -25.34 5.49 -3.73
C GLU A 40 -25.32 5.39 -2.20
N ARG A 41 -26.51 5.50 -1.59
CA ARG A 41 -26.65 5.48 -0.12
C ARG A 41 -26.69 4.06 0.44
N ASN A 42 -27.03 3.06 -0.39
CA ASN A 42 -27.06 1.68 0.05
C ASN A 42 -25.63 1.11 0.04
N SER A 43 -25.09 0.81 1.22
CA SER A 43 -23.73 0.30 1.37
C SER A 43 -23.47 -1.00 0.61
N ARG A 44 -24.42 -1.94 0.61
CA ARG A 44 -24.28 -3.22 -0.10
C ARG A 44 -24.28 -2.97 -1.61
N ALA A 45 -25.19 -2.15 -2.12
CA ALA A 45 -25.23 -1.80 -3.55
C ALA A 45 -23.97 -1.06 -4.01
N LEU A 46 -23.45 -0.13 -3.20
CA LEU A 46 -22.20 0.58 -3.48
C LEU A 46 -21.02 -0.39 -3.63
N LEU A 47 -20.82 -1.27 -2.63
CA LEU A 47 -19.72 -2.25 -2.67
C LEU A 47 -19.84 -3.22 -3.84
N GLN A 48 -21.05 -3.71 -4.13
CA GLN A 48 -21.31 -4.59 -5.28
C GLN A 48 -20.97 -3.91 -6.61
N ARG A 49 -21.43 -2.66 -6.81
CA ARG A 49 -21.16 -1.90 -8.03
C ARG A 49 -19.69 -1.53 -8.18
N MET A 50 -18.95 -1.39 -7.07
CA MET A 50 -17.50 -1.23 -7.07
C MET A 50 -16.74 -2.56 -7.23
N ALA A 51 -17.45 -3.69 -7.37
CA ALA A 51 -16.88 -5.04 -7.45
C ALA A 51 -15.96 -5.41 -6.26
N LEU A 52 -16.30 -4.91 -5.07
CA LEU A 52 -15.60 -5.18 -3.81
C LEU A 52 -16.23 -6.33 -3.04
N HIS A 53 -15.51 -6.86 -2.05
CA HIS A 53 -16.09 -7.83 -1.14
C HIS A 53 -17.17 -7.16 -0.29
N VAL A 54 -18.29 -7.86 -0.09
CA VAL A 54 -19.42 -7.39 0.71
C VAL A 54 -19.49 -8.27 1.96
N PRO A 55 -19.07 -7.77 3.14
CA PRO A 55 -19.23 -8.53 4.37
C PRO A 55 -20.71 -8.86 4.65
N ASP A 56 -21.02 -10.08 5.07
CA ASP A 56 -22.40 -10.52 5.26
C ASP A 56 -23.15 -9.69 6.31
N ASP A 57 -22.43 -9.27 7.36
CA ASP A 57 -22.92 -8.47 8.48
C ASP A 57 -22.95 -6.95 8.18
N ILE A 58 -22.63 -6.51 6.96
CA ILE A 58 -22.45 -5.07 6.66
C ILE A 58 -23.69 -4.25 6.97
N SER A 59 -24.88 -4.77 6.66
CA SER A 59 -26.16 -4.11 6.95
C SER A 59 -26.40 -3.97 8.45
N ALA A 60 -26.08 -5.01 9.23
CA ALA A 60 -26.22 -4.97 10.68
C ALA A 60 -25.23 -3.98 11.32
N LYS A 61 -23.95 -4.00 10.90
CA LYS A 61 -22.93 -3.07 11.40
C LYS A 61 -23.20 -1.62 11.01
N ALA A 62 -23.70 -1.37 9.81
CA ALA A 62 -24.05 -0.02 9.35
C ALA A 62 -25.30 0.53 10.08
N ALA A 63 -26.22 -0.34 10.51
CA ALA A 63 -27.41 0.06 11.26
C ALA A 63 -27.13 0.41 12.74
N LEU A 64 -25.95 0.07 13.28
CA LEU A 64 -25.62 0.37 14.68
C LEU A 64 -25.62 1.89 14.93
N PRO A 65 -26.38 2.37 15.94
CA PRO A 65 -26.49 3.79 16.27
C PRO A 65 -25.15 4.34 16.75
N ILE A 66 -24.95 5.65 16.57
CA ILE A 66 -23.67 6.31 16.89
C ILE A 66 -23.35 6.22 18.38
N ALA A 67 -24.35 6.24 19.27
CA ALA A 67 -24.18 6.12 20.72
C ALA A 67 -23.56 4.77 21.13
N ASP A 68 -24.01 3.66 20.54
CA ASP A 68 -23.40 2.34 20.74
C ASP A 68 -22.05 2.22 20.01
N ALA A 69 -21.81 3.08 19.02
CA ALA A 69 -20.55 3.17 18.29
C ALA A 69 -19.48 4.03 18.98
N VAL A 70 -19.78 4.73 20.07
CA VAL A 70 -18.77 5.46 20.86
C VAL A 70 -17.75 4.48 21.46
N PHE A 71 -18.20 3.28 21.83
CA PHE A 71 -17.31 2.17 22.20
C PHE A 71 -16.67 1.47 20.98
N ALA A 72 -17.23 1.67 19.79
CA ALA A 72 -16.69 1.16 18.55
C ALA A 72 -15.72 2.16 17.89
N GLY A 73 -14.88 2.86 18.66
CA GLY A 73 -13.72 3.63 18.20
C GLY A 73 -13.95 4.58 17.03
N THR A 74 -13.88 5.90 17.26
CA THR A 74 -13.81 6.88 16.16
C THR A 74 -12.70 6.49 15.18
N VAL A 75 -13.01 6.43 13.88
CA VAL A 75 -12.01 6.13 12.84
C VAL A 75 -10.95 7.23 12.91
N PRO A 76 -9.67 6.86 13.11
CA PRO A 76 -8.64 7.85 13.37
C PRO A 76 -8.43 8.72 12.13
N ALA A 77 -8.27 10.03 12.33
CA ALA A 77 -8.01 10.97 11.25
C ALA A 77 -6.71 10.65 10.49
N VAL A 78 -5.76 10.01 11.19
CA VAL A 78 -4.51 9.48 10.65
C VAL A 78 -4.58 7.95 10.66
N ALA A 79 -4.15 7.30 9.59
CA ALA A 79 -4.11 5.84 9.57
C ALA A 79 -3.14 5.31 10.65
N PRO A 80 -3.46 4.19 11.32
CA PRO A 80 -2.49 3.51 12.16
C PRO A 80 -1.22 3.14 11.35
N PRO A 81 -0.03 3.10 11.95
CA PRO A 81 1.14 2.52 11.32
C PRO A 81 0.86 1.10 10.82
N PHE A 82 1.32 0.79 9.61
CA PHE A 82 1.31 -0.58 9.12
C PHE A 82 2.63 -1.24 9.48
N LEU A 83 2.60 -2.15 10.43
CA LEU A 83 3.77 -2.98 10.72
C LEU A 83 3.55 -4.31 10.03
N THR A 84 4.37 -4.61 9.03
CA THR A 84 4.35 -5.92 8.38
C THR A 84 4.69 -7.01 9.39
N THR A 85 3.67 -7.77 9.78
CA THR A 85 3.82 -9.02 10.54
C THR A 85 3.71 -10.22 9.59
N ALA A 86 4.56 -10.24 8.56
CA ALA A 86 4.63 -11.35 7.61
C ALA A 86 5.06 -12.63 8.32
N GLN A 87 4.52 -13.77 7.91
CA GLN A 87 4.82 -15.07 8.51
C GLN A 87 6.18 -15.62 8.07
N SER A 88 6.70 -15.16 6.93
CA SER A 88 7.99 -15.57 6.38
C SER A 88 8.73 -14.39 5.71
N SER A 89 10.04 -14.57 5.48
CA SER A 89 10.84 -13.63 4.67
C SER A 89 10.34 -13.54 3.22
N ASP A 90 9.80 -14.64 2.70
CA ASP A 90 9.26 -14.70 1.34
C ASP A 90 7.97 -13.89 1.23
N ASP A 91 7.09 -13.98 2.23
CA ASP A 91 5.89 -13.15 2.31
C ASP A 91 6.23 -11.67 2.46
N ALA A 92 7.23 -11.33 3.29
CA ALA A 92 7.70 -9.96 3.42
C ALA A 92 8.25 -9.41 2.10
N SER A 93 9.02 -10.22 1.37
CA SER A 93 9.60 -9.85 0.07
C SER A 93 8.53 -9.70 -1.00
N ARG A 94 7.55 -10.61 -1.06
CA ARG A 94 6.38 -10.51 -1.95
C ARG A 94 5.56 -9.25 -1.67
N ALA A 95 5.28 -8.97 -0.40
CA ALA A 95 4.55 -7.76 -0.01
C ALA A 95 5.27 -6.49 -0.46
N ALA A 96 6.58 -6.42 -0.25
CA ALA A 96 7.42 -5.31 -0.71
C ALA A 96 7.38 -5.14 -2.23
N GLU A 97 7.47 -6.22 -2.99
CA GLU A 97 7.43 -6.17 -4.45
C GLU A 97 6.04 -5.76 -4.98
N CYS A 98 4.97 -6.33 -4.45
CA CYS A 98 3.61 -5.97 -4.83
C CYS A 98 3.30 -4.50 -4.52
N LEU A 99 3.70 -4.00 -3.35
CA LEU A 99 3.51 -2.59 -3.02
C LEU A 99 4.38 -1.68 -3.90
N THR A 100 5.61 -2.08 -4.19
CA THR A 100 6.51 -1.36 -5.13
C THR A 100 5.86 -1.25 -6.51
N ALA A 101 5.31 -2.35 -7.03
CA ALA A 101 4.64 -2.37 -8.33
C ALA A 101 3.46 -1.39 -8.35
N ALA A 102 2.60 -1.43 -7.34
CA ALA A 102 1.46 -0.51 -7.24
C ALA A 102 1.92 0.95 -7.22
N VAL A 103 2.90 1.29 -6.39
CA VAL A 103 3.43 2.67 -6.31
C VAL A 103 4.05 3.10 -7.64
N TYR A 104 4.81 2.23 -8.30
CA TYR A 104 5.45 2.53 -9.57
C TYR A 104 4.41 2.78 -10.67
N TYR A 105 3.47 1.87 -10.88
CA TYR A 105 2.54 2.00 -12.01
C TYR A 105 1.51 3.11 -11.81
N GLU A 106 1.10 3.38 -10.56
CA GLU A 106 0.12 4.42 -10.27
C GLU A 106 0.74 5.82 -10.10
N ALA A 107 2.02 5.90 -9.67
CA ALA A 107 2.58 7.16 -9.19
C ALA A 107 4.06 7.41 -9.55
N ARG A 108 4.69 6.66 -10.47
CA ARG A 108 6.09 6.91 -10.88
C ARG A 108 6.38 8.35 -11.33
N SER A 109 5.41 8.99 -11.97
CA SER A 109 5.51 10.37 -12.47
C SER A 109 4.98 11.41 -11.48
N GLN A 110 4.61 11.00 -10.27
CA GLN A 110 4.19 11.89 -9.19
C GLN A 110 5.37 12.22 -8.27
N SER A 111 5.18 13.23 -7.41
CA SER A 111 6.10 13.51 -6.32
C SER A 111 6.21 12.33 -5.34
N VAL A 112 7.24 12.33 -4.50
CA VAL A 112 7.40 11.33 -3.42
C VAL A 112 6.15 11.30 -2.51
N GLU A 113 5.53 12.46 -2.27
CA GLU A 113 4.28 12.51 -1.50
C GLU A 113 3.10 11.84 -2.21
N GLY A 114 3.02 11.94 -3.55
CA GLY A 114 2.04 11.20 -4.35
C GLY A 114 2.25 9.68 -4.30
N GLN A 115 3.52 9.25 -4.30
CA GLN A 115 3.87 7.83 -4.14
C GLN A 115 3.51 7.31 -2.74
N ARG A 116 3.82 8.07 -1.69
CA ARG A 116 3.45 7.76 -0.30
C ARG A 116 1.94 7.67 -0.13
N ALA A 117 1.19 8.56 -0.78
CA ALA A 117 -0.26 8.54 -0.78
C ALA A 117 -0.85 7.26 -1.38
N VAL A 118 -0.33 6.80 -2.53
CA VAL A 118 -0.75 5.51 -3.13
C VAL A 118 -0.39 4.33 -2.22
N ALA A 119 0.83 4.31 -1.68
CA ALA A 119 1.25 3.26 -0.75
C ALA A 119 0.31 3.18 0.46
N GLN A 120 -0.05 4.34 1.04
CA GLN A 120 -0.98 4.41 2.16
C GLN A 120 -2.37 3.86 1.80
N VAL A 121 -2.89 4.15 0.61
CA VAL A 121 -4.19 3.59 0.15
C VAL A 121 -4.15 2.08 0.10
N VAL A 122 -3.09 1.49 -0.47
CA VAL A 122 -2.95 0.01 -0.53
C VAL A 122 -2.97 -0.58 0.88
N LEU A 123 -2.19 -0.02 1.80
CA LEU A 123 -2.11 -0.54 3.18
C LEU A 123 -3.39 -0.27 3.99
N ASN A 124 -4.13 0.79 3.67
CA ASN A 124 -5.47 1.01 4.24
C ASN A 124 -6.44 -0.06 3.77
N ARG A 125 -6.42 -0.42 2.48
CA ARG A 125 -7.25 -1.50 1.92
C ARG A 125 -6.95 -2.86 2.56
N VAL A 126 -5.68 -3.19 2.79
CA VAL A 126 -5.30 -4.43 3.50
C VAL A 126 -5.98 -4.57 4.87
N ARG A 127 -6.32 -3.44 5.50
CA ARG A 127 -6.94 -3.37 6.83
C ARG A 127 -8.45 -3.04 6.76
N ASP A 128 -9.04 -3.06 5.57
CA ASP A 128 -10.44 -2.70 5.34
C ASP A 128 -11.23 -3.90 4.82
N ARG A 129 -12.31 -4.24 5.53
CA ARG A 129 -13.10 -5.48 5.31
C ARG A 129 -13.70 -5.62 3.91
N ALA A 130 -13.75 -4.56 3.09
CA ALA A 130 -14.19 -4.66 1.70
C ALA A 130 -13.12 -5.19 0.73
N PHE A 131 -11.89 -5.41 1.22
CA PHE A 131 -10.73 -5.78 0.40
C PHE A 131 -10.03 -7.06 0.92
N PRO A 132 -9.15 -7.66 0.10
CA PRO A 132 -8.26 -8.73 0.57
C PRO A 132 -7.35 -8.25 1.71
N ASN A 133 -7.04 -9.15 2.66
CA ASN A 133 -6.13 -8.87 3.79
C ASN A 133 -4.65 -9.11 3.48
N SER A 134 -4.23 -9.06 2.22
CA SER A 134 -2.81 -9.18 1.84
C SER A 134 -2.43 -8.12 0.82
N VAL A 135 -1.17 -7.72 0.79
CA VAL A 135 -0.71 -6.62 -0.07
C VAL A 135 -0.87 -7.02 -1.53
N CYS A 136 -0.37 -8.18 -1.92
CA CYS A 136 -0.53 -8.72 -3.26
C CYS A 136 -2.01 -9.00 -3.58
N GLY A 137 -2.79 -9.46 -2.59
CA GLY A 137 -4.23 -9.65 -2.76
C GLY A 137 -4.95 -8.36 -3.15
N VAL A 138 -4.62 -7.24 -2.50
CA VAL A 138 -5.16 -5.92 -2.84
C VAL A 138 -4.67 -5.43 -4.20
N VAL A 139 -3.37 -5.54 -4.46
CA VAL A 139 -2.75 -5.01 -5.69
C VAL A 139 -3.25 -5.73 -6.94
N TYR A 140 -3.42 -7.05 -6.86
CA TYR A 140 -3.90 -7.87 -7.98
C TYR A 140 -5.39 -8.20 -7.89
N GLN A 141 -6.15 -7.49 -7.06
CA GLN A 141 -7.59 -7.71 -6.91
C GLN A 141 -8.30 -7.55 -8.25
N GLY A 142 -8.94 -8.63 -8.69
CA GLY A 142 -9.73 -8.66 -9.92
C GLY A 142 -8.92 -8.81 -11.19
N ALA A 143 -7.61 -9.05 -11.12
CA ALA A 143 -6.77 -9.31 -12.30
C ALA A 143 -7.26 -10.53 -13.10
N GLU A 144 -7.91 -11.48 -12.45
CA GLU A 144 -8.52 -12.67 -13.03
C GLU A 144 -9.93 -12.46 -13.61
N ARG A 145 -10.55 -11.29 -13.38
CA ARG A 145 -11.95 -11.03 -13.75
C ARG A 145 -12.03 -10.43 -15.15
N ARG A 146 -13.10 -10.79 -15.87
CA ARG A 146 -13.42 -10.16 -17.18
C ARG A 146 -13.98 -8.74 -17.04
N THR A 147 -14.44 -8.39 -15.84
CA THR A 147 -15.11 -7.10 -15.55
C THR A 147 -14.14 -5.96 -15.24
N GLY A 148 -12.83 -6.23 -15.23
CA GLY A 148 -11.79 -5.24 -14.97
C GLY A 148 -11.04 -5.45 -13.65
N CYS A 149 -9.92 -4.75 -13.52
CA CYS A 149 -8.99 -4.82 -12.40
C CYS A 149 -9.09 -3.61 -11.48
N GLN A 150 -8.76 -3.80 -10.21
CA GLN A 150 -8.71 -2.69 -9.26
C GLN A 150 -7.55 -1.71 -9.58
N PHE A 151 -6.42 -2.23 -10.03
CA PHE A 151 -5.30 -1.46 -10.57
C PHE A 151 -5.14 -1.80 -12.04
N SER A 152 -5.22 -0.82 -12.95
CA SER A 152 -5.33 -1.12 -14.39
C SER A 152 -4.10 -1.83 -14.95
N PHE A 153 -2.92 -1.54 -14.38
CA PHE A 153 -1.65 -2.11 -14.82
C PHE A 153 -1.60 -3.65 -14.75
N THR A 154 -2.48 -4.26 -13.93
CA THR A 154 -2.55 -5.71 -13.79
C THR A 154 -3.28 -6.40 -14.95
N CYS A 155 -3.98 -5.65 -15.82
CA CYS A 155 -4.65 -6.19 -17.01
C CYS A 155 -4.44 -5.41 -18.31
N ASP A 156 -3.88 -4.20 -18.28
CA ASP A 156 -3.68 -3.39 -19.49
C ASP A 156 -2.36 -3.71 -20.25
N GLY A 157 -1.58 -4.69 -19.76
CA GLY A 157 -0.30 -5.08 -20.35
C GLY A 157 0.87 -4.15 -20.02
N SER A 158 0.71 -3.16 -19.14
CA SER A 158 1.78 -2.26 -18.71
C SER A 158 3.00 -3.00 -18.15
N MET A 159 2.77 -4.13 -17.49
CA MET A 159 3.84 -4.95 -16.92
C MET A 159 4.74 -5.64 -17.96
N ASN A 160 4.32 -5.71 -19.22
CA ASN A 160 5.13 -6.29 -20.30
C ASN A 160 6.19 -5.31 -20.83
N ARG A 161 6.14 -4.04 -20.40
CA ARG A 161 7.07 -3.00 -20.83
C ARG A 161 8.28 -2.95 -19.90
N PRO A 162 9.48 -2.61 -20.40
CA PRO A 162 10.64 -2.36 -19.55
C PRO A 162 10.35 -1.29 -18.49
N ARG A 163 10.83 -1.52 -17.27
CA ARG A 163 10.72 -0.58 -16.16
C ARG A 163 11.83 0.46 -16.22
N GLU A 164 11.52 1.69 -15.83
CA GLU A 164 12.54 2.70 -15.56
C GLU A 164 13.16 2.40 -14.18
N LEU A 165 14.43 2.03 -14.16
CA LEU A 165 15.12 1.56 -12.95
C LEU A 165 15.10 2.61 -11.82
N GLY A 166 15.36 3.88 -12.16
CA GLY A 166 15.37 4.97 -11.17
C GLY A 166 14.02 5.19 -10.50
N ALA A 167 12.93 5.24 -11.27
CA ALA A 167 11.58 5.32 -10.72
C ALA A 167 11.17 4.07 -9.94
N TRP A 168 11.60 2.89 -10.37
CA TRP A 168 11.35 1.65 -9.64
C TRP A 168 11.99 1.66 -8.26
N ASP A 169 13.26 2.09 -8.17
CA ASP A 169 13.95 2.18 -6.88
C ASP A 169 13.34 3.24 -5.96
N ARG A 170 12.89 4.39 -6.50
CA ARG A 170 12.13 5.37 -5.71
C ARG A 170 10.84 4.76 -5.14
N ALA A 171 10.08 4.06 -5.98
CA ALA A 171 8.86 3.37 -5.55
C ALA A 171 9.15 2.31 -4.50
N ARG A 172 10.24 1.56 -4.64
CA ARG A 172 10.70 0.55 -3.69
C ARG A 172 11.04 1.16 -2.33
N THR A 173 11.75 2.29 -2.30
CA THR A 173 12.06 3.00 -1.05
C THR A 173 10.79 3.45 -0.34
N VAL A 174 9.81 3.99 -1.08
CA VAL A 174 8.51 4.39 -0.51
C VAL A 174 7.75 3.19 0.04
N ALA A 175 7.69 2.09 -0.71
CA ALA A 175 7.04 0.86 -0.29
C ALA A 175 7.66 0.28 0.98
N ALA A 176 8.99 0.20 1.04
CA ALA A 176 9.72 -0.30 2.22
C ALA A 176 9.45 0.57 3.46
N ALA A 177 9.47 1.90 3.31
CA ALA A 177 9.18 2.81 4.42
C ALA A 177 7.73 2.64 4.93
N ALA A 178 6.76 2.50 4.03
CA ALA A 178 5.35 2.32 4.38
C ALA A 178 5.10 0.98 5.10
N LEU A 179 5.70 -0.11 4.61
CA LEU A 179 5.66 -1.44 5.25
C LEU A 179 6.37 -1.47 6.61
N GLY A 180 7.36 -0.59 6.80
CA GLY A 180 8.04 -0.35 8.07
C GLY A 180 7.29 0.58 9.03
N GLY A 181 6.05 0.97 8.73
CA GLY A 181 5.20 1.78 9.61
C GLY A 181 5.18 3.27 9.32
N SER A 182 5.85 3.75 8.26
CA SER A 182 5.73 5.16 7.88
C SER A 182 4.33 5.47 7.40
N VAL A 183 3.67 6.45 8.03
CA VAL A 183 2.30 6.87 7.70
C VAL A 183 2.33 8.18 6.94
N TYR A 184 1.61 8.23 5.82
CA TYR A 184 1.34 9.49 5.11
C TYR A 184 0.02 10.09 5.58
N ALA A 185 0.10 10.89 6.65
CA ALA A 185 -1.07 11.45 7.34
C ALA A 185 -2.06 12.23 6.44
N PRO A 186 -1.66 13.00 5.41
CA PRO A 186 -2.60 13.81 4.62
C PRO A 186 -3.71 13.04 3.92
N VAL A 187 -3.52 11.75 3.62
CA VAL A 187 -4.57 10.91 3.02
C VAL A 187 -5.33 10.04 4.02
N GLY A 188 -4.98 10.12 5.31
CA GLY A 188 -5.70 9.45 6.41
C GLY A 188 -6.12 8.01 6.08
N ALA A 189 -7.42 7.75 6.18
CA ALA A 189 -8.04 6.46 5.89
C ALA A 189 -8.49 6.27 4.42
N ALA A 190 -7.84 6.93 3.45
CA ALA A 190 -8.21 6.80 2.04
C ALA A 190 -8.17 5.34 1.56
N THR A 191 -9.22 4.92 0.85
CA THR A 191 -9.33 3.60 0.20
C THR A 191 -9.58 3.73 -1.30
N SER A 192 -9.85 4.93 -1.81
CA SER A 192 -10.07 5.19 -3.24
C SER A 192 -9.42 6.49 -3.66
N PHE A 193 -8.98 6.54 -4.92
CA PHE A 193 -8.50 7.76 -5.55
C PHE A 193 -8.78 7.72 -7.05
N HIS A 194 -8.73 8.89 -7.68
CA HIS A 194 -8.77 9.00 -9.13
C HIS A 194 -7.93 10.19 -9.59
N THR A 195 -7.58 10.24 -10.88
CA THR A 195 -6.90 11.39 -11.46
C THR A 195 -7.83 12.59 -11.54
N THR A 196 -7.31 13.81 -11.40
CA THR A 196 -8.11 15.04 -11.50
C THR A 196 -8.79 15.25 -12.85
N SER A 197 -8.37 14.52 -13.89
CA SER A 197 -8.90 14.58 -15.25
C SER A 197 -10.20 13.79 -15.46
N ILE A 198 -10.63 12.96 -14.51
CA ILE A 198 -11.85 12.15 -14.60
C ILE A 198 -12.71 12.31 -13.34
N LEU A 199 -14.01 12.03 -13.45
CA LEU A 199 -14.92 11.97 -12.30
C LEU A 199 -15.66 10.61 -12.29
N PRO A 200 -15.19 9.63 -11.51
CA PRO A 200 -15.85 8.34 -11.40
C PRO A 200 -17.22 8.45 -10.72
N TRP A 201 -18.16 7.58 -11.11
CA TRP A 201 -19.53 7.58 -10.57
C TRP A 201 -19.59 7.41 -9.03
N TRP A 202 -18.64 6.68 -8.45
CA TRP A 202 -18.60 6.42 -7.01
C TRP A 202 -18.10 7.63 -6.21
N ALA A 203 -17.48 8.64 -6.83
CA ALA A 203 -16.84 9.75 -6.14
C ALA A 203 -17.82 10.54 -5.27
N SER A 204 -19.07 10.71 -5.71
CA SER A 204 -20.12 11.38 -4.93
C SER A 204 -20.63 10.54 -3.75
N SER A 205 -20.38 9.23 -3.76
CA SER A 205 -20.78 8.29 -2.70
C SER A 205 -19.74 8.15 -1.58
N LEU A 206 -18.60 8.82 -1.71
CA LEU A 206 -17.49 8.78 -0.77
C LEU A 206 -17.15 10.18 -0.24
N ALA A 207 -16.48 10.24 0.91
CA ALA A 207 -16.00 11.50 1.45
C ALA A 207 -14.61 11.83 0.86
N ARG A 208 -14.51 12.94 0.14
CA ARG A 208 -13.23 13.50 -0.34
C ARG A 208 -12.38 13.92 0.86
N ILE A 209 -11.11 13.53 0.86
CA ILE A 209 -10.13 13.90 1.90
C ILE A 209 -9.29 15.09 1.42
N THR A 210 -8.51 14.87 0.36
CA THR A 210 -7.55 15.84 -0.14
C THR A 210 -7.18 15.55 -1.60
N THR A 211 -6.37 16.42 -2.18
CA THR A 211 -5.72 16.24 -3.47
C THR A 211 -4.22 16.26 -3.27
N VAL A 212 -3.50 15.25 -3.79
CA VAL A 212 -2.03 15.15 -3.75
C VAL A 212 -1.53 14.90 -5.17
N GLY A 213 -0.76 15.84 -5.71
CA GLY A 213 -0.36 15.81 -7.11
C GLY A 213 -1.59 15.78 -8.03
N ALA A 214 -1.60 14.83 -8.96
CA ALA A 214 -2.70 14.65 -9.91
C ALA A 214 -3.86 13.77 -9.38
N HIS A 215 -3.87 13.40 -8.09
CA HIS A 215 -4.84 12.47 -7.53
C HIS A 215 -5.75 13.09 -6.47
N VAL A 216 -7.03 12.76 -6.52
CA VAL A 216 -8.02 13.11 -5.48
C VAL A 216 -8.33 11.86 -4.66
N PHE A 217 -8.19 11.95 -3.33
CA PHE A 217 -8.31 10.82 -2.41
C PHE A 217 -9.62 10.85 -1.64
N TYR A 218 -10.19 9.67 -1.41
CA TYR A 218 -11.50 9.46 -0.79
C TYR A 218 -11.46 8.34 0.25
N ARG A 219 -12.32 8.47 1.26
CA ARG A 219 -12.62 7.44 2.25
C ARG A 219 -14.12 7.12 2.25
N TRP A 220 -14.47 6.01 2.88
CA TRP A 220 -15.86 5.70 3.23
C TRP A 220 -16.49 6.82 4.06
N GLN A 221 -17.82 6.86 4.07
CA GLN A 221 -18.57 7.87 4.81
C GLN A 221 -19.50 7.24 5.86
N GLY A 222 -19.62 7.92 7.01
CA GLY A 222 -20.61 7.62 8.04
C GLY A 222 -20.56 6.19 8.56
N ALA A 223 -21.70 5.50 8.52
CA ALA A 223 -21.81 4.15 9.05
C ALA A 223 -20.96 3.11 8.32
N LEU A 224 -20.77 3.28 7.02
CA LEU A 224 -19.94 2.40 6.20
C LEU A 224 -18.46 2.47 6.63
N GLU A 225 -17.98 3.67 6.91
CA GLU A 225 -16.62 3.90 7.38
C GLU A 225 -16.35 3.16 8.69
N ARG A 226 -17.27 3.27 9.66
CA ARG A 226 -17.17 2.57 10.95
C ARG A 226 -17.16 1.05 10.82
N ALA A 227 -17.92 0.52 9.86
CA ALA A 227 -18.10 -0.91 9.67
C ALA A 227 -16.92 -1.60 8.98
N LEU A 228 -16.17 -0.88 8.13
CA LEU A 228 -15.12 -1.44 7.27
C LEU A 228 -13.70 -1.04 7.67
N THR A 229 -13.48 0.24 7.97
CA THR A 229 -12.15 0.86 8.03
C THR A 229 -11.36 0.35 9.24
N PHE A 230 -10.16 -0.19 9.00
CA PHE A 230 -9.26 -0.74 10.03
C PHE A 230 -9.89 -1.85 10.89
N ARG A 231 -10.86 -2.59 10.34
CA ARG A 231 -11.54 -3.72 11.01
C ARG A 231 -11.03 -5.09 10.57
N GLN A 232 -9.93 -5.13 9.83
CA GLN A 232 -9.31 -6.34 9.31
C GLN A 232 -7.82 -6.35 9.62
N ALA A 233 -7.31 -7.50 10.03
CA ALA A 233 -5.88 -7.72 10.24
C ALA A 233 -5.22 -8.18 8.94
N TYR A 234 -3.97 -7.78 8.74
CA TYR A 234 -3.11 -8.32 7.69
C TYR A 234 -2.95 -9.84 7.88
N ALA A 235 -3.08 -10.61 6.80
CA ALA A 235 -3.02 -12.07 6.84
C ALA A 235 -1.64 -12.60 7.23
N GLY A 236 -0.58 -11.82 6.98
CA GLY A 236 0.80 -12.26 7.14
C GLY A 236 1.29 -13.19 6.01
N VAL A 237 0.40 -13.60 5.11
CA VAL A 237 0.71 -14.44 3.94
C VAL A 237 0.36 -13.72 2.65
N GLU A 238 1.25 -13.81 1.67
CA GLU A 238 1.06 -13.19 0.36
C GLU A 238 0.73 -14.25 -0.70
N PRO A 239 -0.38 -14.09 -1.45
CA PRO A 239 -0.74 -15.03 -2.50
C PRO A 239 0.30 -15.01 -3.63
N GLY A 240 0.55 -16.18 -4.21
CA GLY A 240 1.34 -16.28 -5.43
C GLY A 240 0.65 -15.57 -6.59
N VAL A 241 1.37 -14.66 -7.25
CA VAL A 241 0.86 -13.93 -8.42
C VAL A 241 1.11 -14.79 -9.66
N ARG A 242 0.05 -15.42 -10.21
CA ARG A 242 0.18 -16.28 -11.40
C ARG A 242 0.60 -15.46 -12.62
N GLY A 243 1.48 -16.04 -13.45
CA GLY A 243 2.00 -15.39 -14.67
C GLY A 243 3.17 -14.44 -14.44
N PHE A 244 3.69 -14.39 -13.22
CA PHE A 244 4.80 -13.52 -12.85
C PHE A 244 5.97 -14.35 -12.36
N SER A 245 7.00 -14.54 -13.20
CA SER A 245 8.34 -14.79 -12.68
C SER A 245 8.83 -13.45 -12.15
N LEU A 246 8.74 -13.25 -10.84
CA LEU A 246 9.40 -12.15 -10.15
C LEU A 246 10.89 -12.41 -10.36
N ALA A 247 11.45 -11.86 -11.44
CA ALA A 247 12.82 -12.10 -11.83
C ALA A 247 13.71 -11.85 -10.62
N GLY A 248 14.36 -12.91 -10.14
CA GLY A 248 15.29 -12.90 -9.04
C GLY A 248 16.39 -11.88 -9.33
N GLY A 249 16.18 -10.66 -8.83
CA GLY A 249 17.24 -9.71 -8.61
C GLY A 249 17.98 -10.19 -7.38
N ASN A 250 19.21 -10.65 -7.57
CA ASN A 250 20.14 -11.02 -6.51
C ASN A 250 20.01 -10.08 -5.30
N GLY A 251 19.61 -10.65 -4.15
CA GLY A 251 19.69 -10.02 -2.84
C GLY A 251 18.78 -8.80 -2.66
N ALA A 252 17.48 -9.04 -2.44
CA ALA A 252 16.74 -8.16 -1.56
C ALA A 252 17.35 -8.29 -0.16
N ALA A 253 18.31 -7.42 0.18
CA ALA A 253 18.78 -7.29 1.54
C ALA A 253 17.55 -7.01 2.41
N ALA A 254 17.28 -7.89 3.37
CA ALA A 254 16.25 -7.68 4.38
C ALA A 254 16.49 -6.31 5.03
N VAL A 255 15.66 -5.33 4.71
CA VAL A 255 15.73 -4.02 5.35
C VAL A 255 15.07 -4.18 6.71
N ALA A 256 15.89 -4.47 7.72
CA ALA A 256 15.49 -4.36 9.11
C ALA A 256 15.04 -2.92 9.36
N ALA A 257 13.75 -2.72 9.62
CA ALA A 257 13.24 -1.47 10.13
C ALA A 257 13.93 -1.21 11.49
N GLN A 258 14.76 -0.16 11.56
CA GLN A 258 15.36 0.25 12.81
C GLN A 258 14.27 0.86 13.69
N VAL A 259 13.75 0.08 14.64
CA VAL A 259 13.07 0.60 15.82
C VAL A 259 14.08 0.54 16.95
N ALA A 260 14.56 1.71 17.39
CA ALA A 260 15.36 1.91 18.59
C ALA A 260 16.55 0.94 18.77
N GLY A 261 17.54 0.99 17.86
CA GLY A 261 18.92 0.57 18.14
C GLY A 261 19.18 -0.91 18.43
N VAL A 262 18.25 -1.83 18.10
CA VAL A 262 18.48 -3.27 18.22
C VAL A 262 18.43 -3.92 16.84
N SER A 263 19.59 -4.41 16.37
CA SER A 263 19.68 -5.28 15.18
C SER A 263 19.62 -6.73 15.63
N VAL A 264 18.62 -7.48 15.14
CA VAL A 264 18.50 -8.93 15.35
C VAL A 264 18.79 -9.63 14.03
N HIS A 265 19.81 -10.49 14.01
CA HIS A 265 20.10 -11.37 12.88
C HIS A 265 19.48 -12.74 13.13
N TYR A 266 18.57 -13.18 12.24
CA TYR A 266 18.21 -14.58 12.14
C TYR A 266 19.15 -15.23 11.11
N GLY A 267 20.03 -16.10 11.59
CA GLY A 267 21.02 -16.79 10.76
C GLY A 267 20.35 -17.74 9.77
N ASN A 268 20.77 -17.64 8.51
CA ASN A 268 20.45 -18.54 7.42
C ASN A 268 21.14 -19.90 7.66
N ARG A 269 20.43 -21.03 7.55
CA ARG A 269 21.05 -22.38 7.52
C ARG A 269 20.97 -22.94 6.10
N GLU A 270 21.88 -22.50 5.25
CA GLU A 270 22.30 -23.32 4.11
C GLU A 270 23.83 -23.31 4.05
N ALA A 271 24.40 -24.50 3.88
CA ALA A 271 25.81 -24.88 3.91
C ALA A 271 26.43 -25.12 5.31
N VAL A 272 26.21 -26.31 5.88
CA VAL A 272 27.30 -27.27 6.22
C VAL A 272 26.70 -28.69 6.11
N ALA A 273 27.28 -29.50 5.23
CA ALA A 273 27.01 -30.91 5.09
C ALA A 273 27.67 -31.70 6.23
N ASP A 274 26.97 -32.76 6.67
CA ASP A 274 27.49 -34.01 7.22
C ASP A 274 28.50 -33.92 8.40
N LEU A 275 28.00 -34.09 9.63
CA LEU A 275 28.58 -34.99 10.63
C LEU A 275 27.50 -35.42 11.63
N SER A 276 27.44 -36.73 11.82
CA SER A 276 26.62 -37.50 12.76
C SER A 276 26.87 -37.17 14.23
N GLU A 277 25.82 -37.36 15.04
CA GLU A 277 25.81 -37.51 16.51
C GLU A 277 26.05 -36.26 17.38
N ALA A 278 24.95 -35.64 17.86
CA ALA A 278 24.93 -34.87 19.10
C ALA A 278 23.51 -34.85 19.72
N PRO A 279 23.36 -34.79 21.07
CA PRO A 279 22.11 -35.08 21.76
C PRO A 279 21.11 -33.91 21.73
N ILE A 280 19.83 -34.27 21.82
CA ILE A 280 18.69 -33.35 21.97
C ILE A 280 18.85 -32.55 23.27
N GLY A 281 18.99 -31.22 23.19
CA GLY A 281 18.91 -30.35 24.38
C GLY A 281 19.82 -29.12 24.48
N THR A 282 20.48 -28.64 23.42
CA THR A 282 21.29 -27.40 23.50
C THR A 282 20.44 -26.12 23.40
N PRO A 283 20.45 -25.21 24.39
CA PRO A 283 19.82 -23.90 24.25
C PRO A 283 20.61 -23.06 23.25
N HIS A 284 19.93 -22.58 22.20
CA HIS A 284 20.51 -21.67 21.21
C HIS A 284 20.69 -20.29 21.85
N GLY A 285 21.94 -19.94 22.15
CA GLY A 285 22.30 -18.65 22.72
C GLY A 285 22.07 -17.50 21.73
N VAL A 286 21.46 -16.41 22.21
CA VAL A 286 21.37 -15.14 21.49
C VAL A 286 22.65 -14.34 21.77
N THR A 287 23.47 -14.09 20.75
CA THR A 287 24.63 -13.20 20.86
C THR A 287 24.18 -11.75 20.62
N VAL A 288 24.17 -10.94 21.68
CA VAL A 288 23.87 -9.50 21.59
C VAL A 288 25.19 -8.71 21.52
N HIS A 289 25.46 -8.05 20.40
CA HIS A 289 26.57 -7.10 20.30
C HIS A 289 26.09 -5.70 20.69
N ARG A 290 26.66 -5.13 21.76
CA ARG A 290 26.46 -3.74 22.13
C ARG A 290 27.48 -2.88 21.38
N GLY A 291 27.10 -2.39 20.20
CA GLY A 291 27.94 -1.47 19.42
C GLY A 291 27.97 -0.08 20.05
N VAL A 292 29.14 0.39 20.47
CA VAL A 292 29.40 1.81 20.74
C VAL A 292 29.58 2.51 19.38
N PRO A 293 28.90 3.63 19.10
CA PRO A 293 29.15 4.39 17.87
C PRO A 293 30.54 5.02 17.95
N ARG A 294 31.49 4.53 17.13
CA ARG A 294 32.67 5.31 16.76
C ARG A 294 32.29 6.23 15.59
N SER A 295 31.84 7.44 15.92
CA SER A 295 32.02 8.58 15.03
C SER A 295 32.73 9.65 15.86
N GLY A 296 34.06 9.68 15.75
CA GLY A 296 34.88 10.73 16.32
C GLY A 296 34.94 11.90 15.34
N SER A 297 34.13 12.91 15.57
CA SER A 297 34.51 14.31 15.33
C SER A 297 33.74 15.18 16.32
N THR A 298 34.50 15.92 17.10
CA THR A 298 34.17 16.70 18.28
C THR A 298 33.19 17.85 18.01
N ILE A 299 32.11 17.98 18.81
CA ILE A 299 31.66 19.26 19.38
C ILE A 299 31.13 19.00 20.80
N ALA A 300 31.58 19.83 21.73
CA ALA A 300 31.30 19.78 23.16
C ALA A 300 29.89 20.24 23.54
N GLY A 301 29.36 19.66 24.63
CA GLY A 301 28.40 20.32 25.52
C GLY A 301 26.92 20.05 25.23
N ALA A 302 26.33 19.05 25.88
CA ALA A 302 24.92 19.07 26.25
C ALA A 302 24.66 18.12 27.43
N ALA A 303 23.96 18.64 28.43
CA ALA A 303 23.66 18.01 29.70
C ALA A 303 22.78 16.76 29.57
N VAL A 304 23.03 15.80 30.45
CA VAL A 304 22.27 14.56 30.62
C VAL A 304 20.86 14.88 31.10
N VAL A 305 19.85 14.62 30.25
CA VAL A 305 18.45 14.47 30.68
C VAL A 305 18.22 12.99 30.98
N GLN A 306 18.06 12.66 32.27
CA GLN A 306 17.62 11.35 32.71
C GLN A 306 16.13 11.17 32.38
N THR A 307 15.81 10.26 31.47
CA THR A 307 14.46 9.70 31.34
C THR A 307 14.43 8.30 31.98
N ARG A 308 13.74 8.22 33.13
CA ARG A 308 13.31 6.96 33.74
C ARG A 308 12.40 6.22 32.77
N LEU A 309 12.76 4.99 32.41
CA LEU A 309 11.81 4.02 31.87
C LEU A 309 11.49 3.00 32.98
N VAL A 310 10.23 2.96 33.37
CA VAL A 310 9.62 1.95 34.23
C VAL A 310 9.12 0.83 33.33
N SER A 311 9.72 -0.36 33.41
CA SER A 311 9.01 -1.64 33.34
C SER A 311 10.02 -2.77 33.56
N GLY A 312 9.71 -3.65 34.50
CA GLY A 312 10.61 -4.68 35.00
C GLY A 312 10.88 -5.80 33.98
N VAL A 313 12.16 -6.10 33.79
CA VAL A 313 12.62 -7.40 33.29
C VAL A 313 13.68 -7.89 34.27
N ARG A 314 13.38 -8.97 34.99
CA ARG A 314 14.28 -9.62 35.95
C ARG A 314 15.05 -10.70 35.19
N VAL A 315 16.34 -10.46 34.88
CA VAL A 315 17.23 -11.47 34.27
C VAL A 315 17.99 -12.17 35.39
N HIS A 316 17.77 -13.47 35.55
CA HIS A 316 18.56 -14.30 36.45
C HIS A 316 19.86 -14.71 35.74
N VAL A 317 21.00 -14.26 36.27
CA VAL A 317 22.32 -14.73 35.84
C VAL A 317 22.72 -15.89 36.77
N GLY A 318 22.54 -17.12 36.30
CA GLY A 318 23.08 -18.30 36.97
C GLY A 318 24.61 -18.34 36.80
N GLY A 319 25.32 -18.35 37.92
CA GLY A 319 26.78 -18.40 37.98
C GLY A 319 27.35 -19.67 37.37
N ARG A 320 28.51 -19.53 36.71
CA ARG A 320 29.33 -20.65 36.23
C ARG A 320 29.82 -21.48 37.43
N VAL A 321 29.52 -22.78 37.43
CA VAL A 321 30.30 -23.78 38.16
C VAL A 321 31.50 -24.11 37.27
N ALA A 322 32.71 -23.79 37.75
CA ALA A 322 33.96 -24.17 37.11
C ALA A 322 34.26 -25.65 37.38
N ALA A 323 34.90 -26.29 36.41
CA ALA A 323 35.27 -27.69 36.41
C ALA A 323 36.18 -28.06 37.59
N LEU A 324 35.87 -29.21 38.19
CA LEU A 324 36.72 -29.92 39.13
C LEU A 324 37.83 -30.62 38.33
N LEU A 325 39.08 -30.23 38.54
CA LEU A 325 40.24 -31.10 38.31
C LEU A 325 41.12 -31.11 39.56
N ASP A 326 41.39 -32.34 39.96
CA ASP A 326 42.28 -32.92 40.95
C ASP A 326 43.45 -32.07 41.51
N GLY A 327 43.53 -32.07 42.85
CA GLY A 327 44.73 -32.35 43.67
C GLY A 327 45.99 -31.47 43.57
N GLY A 328 46.34 -30.78 44.67
CA GLY A 328 47.74 -30.40 44.99
C GLY A 328 47.89 -29.12 45.82
N GLU A 329 48.57 -29.22 46.95
CA GLU A 329 48.54 -28.35 48.14
C GLU A 329 49.70 -27.31 48.22
N SER A 330 49.38 -26.06 48.62
CA SER A 330 50.23 -25.02 49.30
C SER A 330 51.51 -24.49 48.59
N VAL A 331 52.02 -23.25 48.68
CA VAL A 331 52.13 -22.20 49.72
C VAL A 331 52.42 -20.82 49.05
N ASP A 332 51.91 -19.74 49.66
CA ASP A 332 52.24 -18.28 49.71
C ASP A 332 53.26 -17.59 48.75
N ALA A 333 52.91 -16.36 48.29
CA ALA A 333 53.50 -15.08 48.75
C ALA A 333 53.16 -13.80 47.90
N VAL A 334 52.48 -12.82 48.56
CA VAL A 334 52.72 -11.33 48.71
C VAL A 334 53.04 -10.46 47.45
N VAL A 335 52.49 -9.25 47.17
CA VAL A 335 52.55 -7.93 47.89
C VAL A 335 51.57 -6.88 47.29
N SER A 336 50.87 -6.18 48.21
CA SER A 336 50.45 -4.75 48.41
C SER A 336 50.24 -3.78 47.22
N ASP A 337 49.28 -2.83 47.27
CA ASP A 337 49.35 -1.62 48.12
C ASP A 337 48.00 -0.95 48.47
N GLU A 338 48.01 -0.21 49.60
CA GLU A 338 46.94 0.54 50.29
C GLU A 338 46.45 1.76 49.45
N THR A 339 45.19 2.22 49.44
CA THR A 339 44.27 2.73 50.48
C THR A 339 42.86 2.89 49.87
#